data_AF-A0A9E0FPZ1-F1
#
_entry.id   AF-A0A9E0FPZ1-F1
#
_cell.length_a   1.000
_cell.length_b   1.000
_cell.length_c   1.000
_cell.angle_alpha   90.00
_cell.angle_beta   90.00
_cell.angle_gamma   90.00
#
_symmetry.space_group_name_H-M   'P 1'
#
loop_
_entity.id
_entity.type
_entity.pdbx_description
1 polymer ?
#
loop_
_entity_poly.entity_id
_entity_poly.type
_entity_poly.pdbx_seq_one_letter_code
_entity_poly.pdbx_strand_id
1 'polypeptide(L)'
;MARFKQVTVKGFRRLLDIDIALRPLTVMIGVNGVGKSSLLESLSLLSSSAGGKLRERISEMGGLTALMTIDKAPVLTLATQMEVEADAPLSYSITLA
;
A
#
# COMPACT_ATOMS: atom_id res chain seq x y z
N MET A 1 1.95 19.68 -11.14
CA MET A 1 1.83 19.17 -9.77
C MET A 1 1.98 17.66 -9.77
N ALA A 2 2.92 17.14 -9.00
CA ALA A 2 3.05 15.70 -8.78
C ALA A 2 1.84 15.17 -7.98
N ARG A 3 1.22 14.08 -8.44
CA ARG A 3 0.01 13.53 -7.79
C ARG A 3 -0.09 12.03 -7.94
N PHE A 4 -0.39 11.33 -6.85
CA PHE A 4 -0.73 9.91 -6.89
C PHE A 4 -2.09 9.67 -7.56
N LYS A 5 -2.13 8.71 -8.48
CA LYS A 5 -3.30 8.37 -9.32
C LYS A 5 -3.90 7.03 -8.99
N GLN A 6 -3.07 6.10 -8.53
CA GLN A 6 -3.48 4.73 -8.31
C GLN A 6 -2.76 4.18 -7.09
N VAL A 7 -3.46 3.40 -6.28
CA VAL A 7 -2.87 2.59 -5.21
C VAL A 7 -3.38 1.17 -5.38
N THR A 8 -2.46 0.22 -5.46
CA THR A 8 -2.76 -1.21 -5.52
C THR A 8 -2.21 -1.88 -4.28
N VAL A 9 -3.03 -2.69 -3.62
CA VAL A 9 -2.65 -3.45 -2.44
C VAL A 9 -3.09 -4.89 -2.62
N LYS A 10 -2.13 -5.82 -2.53
CA LYS A 10 -2.38 -7.26 -2.59
C LYS A 10 -1.78 -7.94 -1.39
N GLY A 11 -2.55 -8.82 -0.77
CA GLY A 11 -2.08 -9.66 0.34
C GLY A 11 -1.71 -8.91 1.61
N PHE A 12 -2.24 -7.71 1.85
CA PHE A 12 -1.92 -6.91 3.04
C PHE A 12 -3.05 -6.92 4.07
N ARG A 13 -2.86 -7.62 5.19
CA ARG A 13 -3.79 -7.72 6.32
C ARG A 13 -5.21 -8.12 5.88
N ARG A 14 -6.14 -7.15 5.81
CA ARG A 14 -7.55 -7.33 5.43
C ARG A 14 -7.79 -7.07 3.94
N LEU A 15 -6.76 -6.68 3.20
CA LEU A 15 -6.82 -6.26 1.81
C LEU A 15 -6.19 -7.36 0.93
N LEU A 16 -7.06 -8.21 0.37
CA LEU A 16 -6.62 -9.34 -0.46
C LEU A 16 -6.12 -8.88 -1.83
N ASP A 17 -6.94 -8.12 -2.54
CA ASP A 17 -6.60 -7.51 -3.83
C ASP A 17 -7.51 -6.30 -4.03
N ILE A 18 -6.94 -5.10 -3.92
CA ILE A 18 -7.65 -3.86 -4.16
C ILE A 18 -6.85 -2.98 -5.10
N ASP A 19 -7.58 -2.25 -5.94
CA ASP A 19 -7.00 -1.28 -6.87
C ASP A 19 -7.86 -0.01 -6.84
N ILE A 20 -7.28 1.09 -6.36
CA ILE A 20 -8.00 2.33 -6.06
C ILE A 20 -7.46 3.47 -6.89
N ALA A 21 -8.31 4.04 -7.75
CA ALA A 21 -8.05 5.29 -8.41
C ALA A 21 -8.16 6.46 -7.42
N LEU A 22 -7.08 7.23 -7.28
CA LEU A 22 -7.00 8.38 -6.40
C LEU A 22 -7.41 9.67 -7.12
N ARG A 23 -8.26 10.42 -6.43
CA ARG A 23 -8.67 11.79 -6.80
C ARG A 23 -7.99 12.80 -5.88
N PRO A 24 -7.98 14.11 -6.21
CA PRO A 24 -7.41 15.16 -5.34
C PRO A 24 -7.88 15.08 -3.88
N LEU A 25 -9.14 14.67 -3.67
CA LEU A 25 -9.66 14.25 -2.39
C LEU A 25 -10.27 12.86 -2.53
N THR A 26 -9.79 11.91 -1.72
CA THR A 26 -10.31 10.55 -1.65
C THR A 26 -10.76 10.30 -0.22
N VAL A 27 -12.05 9.97 -0.04
CA VAL A 27 -12.65 9.73 1.28
C VAL A 27 -12.99 8.25 1.42
N MET A 28 -12.50 7.61 2.48
CA MET A 28 -12.80 6.22 2.79
C MET A 28 -13.95 6.13 3.78
N ILE A 29 -15.03 5.44 3.40
CA ILE A 29 -16.22 5.23 4.24
C ILE A 29 -16.47 3.73 4.35
N GLY A 30 -16.88 3.27 5.52
CA GLY A 30 -17.24 1.87 5.76
C GLY A 30 -17.24 1.52 7.24
N VAL A 31 -17.71 0.32 7.57
CA VAL A 31 -17.78 -0.18 8.95
C VAL A 31 -16.38 -0.42 9.56
N ASN A 32 -16.32 -0.60 10.87
CA ASN A 32 -15.07 -0.98 11.54
C ASN A 32 -14.61 -2.36 11.08
N GLY A 33 -13.29 -2.55 10.97
CA GLY A 33 -12.70 -3.82 10.52
C GLY A 33 -12.70 -4.07 9.01
N VAL A 34 -13.34 -3.22 8.19
CA VAL A 34 -13.41 -3.40 6.72
C VAL A 34 -12.07 -3.19 5.99
N GLY A 35 -11.02 -2.73 6.69
CA GLY A 35 -9.68 -2.54 6.11
C GLY A 35 -9.26 -1.10 5.85
N LYS A 36 -10.03 -0.09 6.30
CA LYS A 36 -9.66 1.34 6.17
C LYS A 36 -8.28 1.65 6.78
N SER A 37 -8.03 1.22 8.02
CA SER A 37 -6.72 1.40 8.65
C SER A 37 -5.63 0.59 7.95
N SER A 38 -5.95 -0.61 7.45
CA SER A 38 -5.00 -1.42 6.67
C SER A 38 -4.53 -0.70 5.40
N LEU A 39 -5.40 0.07 4.74
CA LEU A 39 -5.01 0.85 3.57
C LEU A 39 -4.08 2.01 3.94
N LEU A 40 -4.33 2.71 5.06
CA LEU A 40 -3.42 3.75 5.54
C LEU A 40 -2.06 3.17 5.95
N GLU A 41 -2.07 2.01 6.60
CA GLU A 41 -0.86 1.31 6.99
C GLU A 41 -0.05 0.81 5.79
N SER A 42 -0.70 0.33 4.73
CA SER A 42 0.01 -0.05 3.50
C SER A 42 0.68 1.16 2.85
N LEU A 43 0.02 2.32 2.81
CA LEU A 43 0.63 3.56 2.33
C LEU A 43 1.83 3.99 3.19
N SER A 44 1.72 3.84 4.51
CA SER A 44 2.82 4.11 5.43
C SER A 44 4.01 3.17 5.17
N LEU A 45 3.78 1.88 4.94
CA LEU A 45 4.83 0.91 4.64
C LEU A 45 5.51 1.21 3.29
N LEU A 46 4.73 1.55 2.27
CA LEU A 46 5.22 1.94 0.94
C LEU A 46 6.07 3.24 1.00
N SER A 47 5.68 4.19 1.85
CA SER A 47 6.48 5.38 2.10
C SER A 47 7.79 5.04 2.83
N SER A 48 7.75 4.18 3.85
CA SER A 48 8.95 3.72 4.56
C SER A 48 9.90 2.95 3.63
N SER A 49 9.38 2.17 2.68
CA SER A 49 10.22 1.48 1.70
C SER A 49 10.93 2.43 0.75
N ALA A 50 10.23 3.46 0.25
CA ALA A 50 10.83 4.48 -0.59
C ALA A 50 11.93 5.27 0.17
N GLY A 51 11.78 5.41 1.49
CA GLY A 51 12.77 6.03 2.37
C GLY A 51 13.87 5.11 2.90
N GLY A 52 13.96 3.86 2.43
CA GLY A 52 15.00 2.91 2.86
C GLY A 52 14.79 2.29 4.26
N LYS A 53 13.62 2.48 4.89
CA LYS A 53 13.29 2.03 6.25
C LYS A 53 12.35 0.82 6.29
N LEU A 54 12.31 0.02 5.21
CA LEU A 54 11.36 -1.08 5.07
C LEU A 54 11.47 -2.11 6.20
N ARG A 55 12.69 -2.58 6.49
CA ARG A 55 12.92 -3.64 7.49
C ARG A 55 12.52 -3.22 8.90
N GLU A 56 12.93 -2.01 9.29
CA GLU A 56 12.55 -1.40 10.58
C GLU A 56 11.03 -1.31 10.70
N ARG A 57 10.36 -0.79 9.66
CA ARG A 57 8.90 -0.64 9.67
C ARG A 57 8.17 -1.97 9.74
N ILE A 58 8.63 -2.99 9.02
CA ILE A 58 8.07 -4.35 9.11
C ILE A 58 8.21 -4.88 10.55
N SER A 59 9.38 -4.68 11.16
CA SER A 59 9.63 -5.12 12.54
C SER A 59 8.71 -4.44 13.55
N GLU A 60 8.52 -3.11 13.45
CA GLU A 60 7.60 -2.34 14.29
C GLU A 60 6.15 -2.83 14.18
N MET A 61 5.76 -3.32 13.01
CA MET A 61 4.41 -3.80 12.73
C MET A 61 4.18 -5.28 13.09
N GLY A 62 5.16 -5.93 13.73
CA GLY A 62 5.05 -7.32 14.19
C GLY A 62 5.60 -8.36 13.22
N GLY A 63 6.41 -7.96 12.23
CA GLY A 63 7.02 -8.86 11.24
C GLY A 63 6.17 -9.07 10.00
N LEU A 64 6.77 -9.69 8.98
CA LEU A 64 6.13 -9.86 7.66
C LEU A 64 4.83 -10.68 7.74
N THR A 65 4.82 -11.77 8.51
CA THR A 65 3.65 -12.63 8.66
C THR A 65 2.42 -11.89 9.22
N ALA A 66 2.63 -10.93 10.13
CA ALA A 66 1.56 -10.11 10.71
C ALA A 66 0.94 -9.12 9.69
N LEU A 67 1.67 -8.83 8.61
CA LEU A 67 1.25 -7.95 7.52
C LEU A 67 0.54 -8.72 6.40
N MET A 68 0.74 -10.03 6.28
CA MET A 68 0.16 -10.82 5.21
C MET A 68 -1.33 -11.10 5.44
N THR A 69 -2.08 -11.26 4.36
CA THR A 69 -3.46 -11.75 4.44
C THR A 69 -3.44 -13.23 4.77
N ILE A 70 -4.00 -13.58 5.93
CA ILE A 70 -4.03 -14.94 6.47
C ILE A 70 -4.64 -15.91 5.46
N ASP A 71 -3.96 -17.03 5.21
CA ASP A 71 -4.36 -18.18 4.39
C ASP A 71 -4.73 -17.89 2.93
N LYS A 72 -4.53 -16.66 2.45
CA LYS A 72 -5.00 -16.24 1.12
C LYS A 72 -3.96 -15.58 0.22
N ALA A 73 -2.83 -15.15 0.77
CA ALA A 73 -1.81 -14.48 -0.02
C ALA A 73 -0.40 -14.99 0.35
N PRO A 74 0.26 -15.75 -0.54
CA PRO A 74 1.66 -16.15 -0.33
C PRO A 74 2.63 -14.98 -0.53
N VAL A 75 2.15 -13.87 -1.08
CA VAL A 75 2.94 -12.70 -1.46
C VAL A 75 2.16 -11.44 -1.09
N LEU A 76 2.87 -10.45 -0.57
CA LEU A 76 2.38 -9.11 -0.29
C LEU A 76 2.94 -8.14 -1.34
N THR A 77 2.07 -7.43 -2.05
CA THR A 77 2.48 -6.41 -3.02
C THR A 77 1.80 -5.09 -2.72
N LEU A 78 2.59 -4.02 -2.63
CA LEU A 78 2.11 -2.65 -2.54
C LEU A 78 2.62 -1.87 -3.73
N ALA A 79 1.75 -1.14 -4.42
CA ALA A 79 2.14 -0.32 -5.56
C ALA A 79 1.39 1.02 -5.58
N THR A 80 2.03 2.01 -6.20
CA THR A 80 1.43 3.31 -6.47
C THR A 80 1.91 3.85 -7.81
N GLN A 81 1.08 4.67 -8.44
CA GLN A 81 1.44 5.42 -9.64
C GLN A 81 1.30 6.91 -9.38
N MET A 82 2.28 7.68 -9.82
CA MET A 82 2.33 9.13 -9.68
C MET A 82 2.44 9.79 -11.04
N GLU A 83 1.56 10.76 -11.29
CA GLU A 83 1.66 11.68 -12.41
C GLU A 83 2.73 12.74 -12.08
N VAL A 84 3.66 12.96 -13.00
CA VAL A 84 4.75 13.93 -12.91
C VAL A 84 4.59 14.91 -14.08
N GLU A 85 4.86 16.20 -13.86
CA GLU A 85 4.81 17.16 -14.97
C GLU A 85 5.96 16.93 -15.94
N ALA A 86 5.63 16.91 -17.23
CA ALA A 86 6.58 16.81 -18.34
C ALA A 86 7.38 15.49 -18.44
N ASP A 87 6.92 14.41 -17.81
CA ASP A 87 7.52 13.08 -17.91
C ASP A 87 6.46 11.95 -17.90
N ALA A 88 6.89 10.73 -18.21
CA ALA A 88 6.07 9.53 -18.08
C ALA A 88 5.65 9.30 -16.61
N PRO A 89 4.48 8.68 -16.35
CA PRO A 89 4.04 8.38 -14.99
C PRO A 89 5.05 7.51 -14.24
N LEU A 90 5.37 7.91 -13.01
CA LEU A 90 6.26 7.14 -12.16
C LEU A 90 5.49 5.99 -11.50
N SER A 91 5.98 4.77 -11.68
CA SER A 91 5.44 3.58 -11.03
C SER A 91 6.40 3.11 -9.94
N TYR A 92 5.88 2.91 -8.73
CA TYR A 92 6.65 2.38 -7.60
C TYR A 92 5.93 1.18 -7.01
N SER A 93 6.68 0.11 -6.77
CA SER A 93 6.13 -1.11 -6.17
C SER A 93 7.14 -1.83 -5.30
N ILE A 94 6.64 -2.53 -4.29
CA ILE A 94 7.39 -3.50 -3.50
C ILE A 94 6.61 -4.82 -3.45
N THR A 95 7.34 -5.92 -3.49
CA THR A 95 6.78 -7.27 -3.35
C THR A 95 7.61 -8.05 -2.34
N LEU A 96 6.94 -8.66 -1.38
CA LEU A 96 7.52 -9.40 -0.27
C LEU A 96 6.93 -10.82 -0.24
N ALA A 97 7.79 -11.81 -0.05
CA ALA A 97 7.46 -13.23 0.03
C ALA A 97 8.17 -13.85 1.24
#